data_AF-A0A3L7K4X1-F1
#
_entry.id   AF-A0A3L7K4X1-F1
#
_cell.length_a   1.000
_cell.length_b   1.000
_cell.length_c   1.000
_cell.angle_alpha   90.00
_cell.angle_beta   90.00
_cell.angle_gamma   90.00
#
_symmetry.space_group_name_H-M   'P 1'
#
loop_
_entity.id
_entity.type
_entity.pdbx_description
1 polymer ?
#
loop_
_entity_poly.entity_id
_entity_poly.type
_entity_poly.pdbx_seq_one_letter_code
_entity_poly.pdbx_strand_id
1 'polypeptide(L)' 'MIQHFQYQSMYKNKQLPGWTFSFYYKQIRYEGIYHQNGSIEWTTSAPPQDSIEAISSQIHDLMLYHVYDRQ' A
#
# COMPACT_ATOMS: atom_id res chain seq x y z
N MET A 1 -4.00 7.32 11.81
CA MET A 1 -4.26 5.88 11.61
C MET A 1 -4.92 5.69 10.26
N ILE A 2 -4.43 4.76 9.45
CA ILE A 2 -5.08 4.38 8.19
C ILE A 2 -6.34 3.56 8.49
N GLN A 3 -7.39 3.73 7.70
CA GLN A 3 -8.67 3.05 7.87
C GLN A 3 -9.08 2.38 6.57
N HIS A 4 -9.86 1.29 6.68
CA HIS A 4 -10.35 0.52 5.53
C HIS A 4 -9.23 0.15 4.54
N PHE A 5 -8.10 -0.33 5.05
CA PHE A 5 -7.00 -0.79 4.21
C PHE A 5 -7.44 -2.01 3.40
N GLN A 6 -7.32 -1.90 2.09
CA GLN A 6 -7.59 -2.97 1.15
C GLN A 6 -6.37 -3.15 0.25
N TYR A 7 -6.03 -4.39 -0.06
CA TYR A 7 -4.96 -4.71 -1.01
C TYR A 7 -5.46 -5.76 -2.01
N GLN A 8 -4.94 -5.69 -3.23
CA GLN A 8 -5.29 -6.59 -4.30
C GLN A 8 -4.03 -6.98 -5.09
N SER A 9 -3.84 -8.28 -5.27
CA SER A 9 -2.69 -8.83 -5.97
C SER A 9 -2.82 -8.60 -7.49
N MET A 10 -1.83 -8.00 -8.14
CA MET A 10 -1.88 -7.70 -9.59
C MET A 10 -1.55 -8.90 -10.51
N TYR A 11 -1.68 -10.14 -10.02
CA TYR A 11 -1.24 -11.38 -10.68
C TYR A 11 -2.08 -11.81 -11.92
N LYS A 12 -2.93 -10.94 -12.48
CA LYS A 12 -3.78 -11.32 -13.63
C LYS A 12 -3.00 -11.52 -14.94
N ASN A 13 -1.95 -10.75 -15.18
CA ASN A 13 -1.30 -10.69 -16.51
C ASN A 13 0.24 -10.79 -16.48
N LYS A 14 0.81 -11.70 -15.66
CA LYS A 14 2.23 -12.16 -15.71
C LYS A 14 3.36 -11.10 -15.71
N GLN A 15 3.10 -9.80 -15.65
CA GLN A 15 4.12 -8.76 -15.88
C GLN A 15 4.25 -7.69 -14.78
N LEU A 16 3.38 -7.66 -13.77
CA LEU A 16 3.46 -6.66 -12.69
C LEU A 16 3.71 -7.31 -11.32
N PRO A 17 4.96 -7.29 -10.81
CA PRO A 17 5.32 -7.76 -9.48
C PRO A 17 4.93 -6.71 -8.42
N GLY A 18 3.64 -6.66 -8.05
CA GLY A 18 3.16 -5.75 -7.03
C GLY A 18 1.72 -5.99 -6.57
N TRP A 19 1.33 -5.25 -5.54
CA TRP A 19 -0.01 -5.23 -4.98
C TRP A 19 -0.54 -3.80 -5.03
N THR A 20 -1.72 -3.61 -5.59
CA THR A 20 -2.43 -2.35 -5.40
C THR A 20 -3.01 -2.30 -4.01
N PHE A 21 -2.91 -1.16 -3.36
CA PHE A 21 -3.58 -0.92 -2.09
C PHE A 21 -4.44 0.34 -2.18
N SER A 22 -5.44 0.41 -1.30
CA SER A 22 -6.26 1.59 -1.08
C SER A 22 -6.61 1.71 0.40
N PHE A 23 -6.69 2.93 0.90
CA PHE A 23 -7.06 3.22 2.29
C PHE A 23 -7.64 4.63 2.42
N TYR A 24 -8.22 4.90 3.58
CA TYR A 24 -8.68 6.23 3.97
C TYR A 24 -7.80 6.81 5.08
N TYR A 25 -7.39 8.07 4.90
CA TYR A 25 -6.71 8.86 5.91
C TYR A 25 -7.31 10.26 5.95
N LYS A 26 -7.75 10.70 7.13
CA LYS A 26 -8.47 11.99 7.30
C LYS A 26 -9.63 12.17 6.31
N GLN A 27 -10.43 11.12 6.10
CA GLN A 27 -11.55 11.06 5.13
C GLN A 27 -11.16 11.21 3.66
N ILE A 28 -9.86 11.27 3.34
CA ILE A 28 -9.34 11.28 1.97
C ILE A 28 -8.95 9.85 1.60
N ARG A 29 -9.38 9.41 0.41
CA ARG A 29 -9.00 8.11 -0.15
C ARG A 29 -7.62 8.23 -0.81
N TYR A 30 -6.74 7.33 -0.45
CA TYR A 30 -5.40 7.19 -0.99
C TYR A 30 -5.24 5.82 -1.63
N GLU A 31 -4.52 5.79 -2.74
CA GLU A 31 -4.35 4.61 -3.58
C GLU A 31 -2.92 4.57 -4.12
N GLY A 32 -2.39 3.37 -4.26
CA GLY A 32 -1.04 3.18 -4.76
C GLY A 32 -0.72 1.72 -5.06
N ILE A 33 0.50 1.51 -5.52
CA ILE A 33 1.08 0.22 -5.83
C ILE A 33 2.24 -0.01 -4.87
N TYR A 34 2.18 -1.11 -4.15
CA TYR A 34 3.27 -1.62 -3.34
C TYR A 34 4.05 -2.65 -4.15
N HIS A 35 5.30 -2.35 -4.45
CA HIS A 35 6.18 -3.21 -5.23
C HIS A 35 6.85 -4.28 -4.35
N GLN A 36 7.24 -5.40 -4.95
CA GLN A 36 7.95 -6.47 -4.23
C GLN A 36 9.29 -6.01 -3.62
N ASN A 37 9.90 -4.96 -4.14
CA ASN A 37 11.13 -4.36 -3.59
C ASN A 37 10.87 -3.46 -2.36
N GLY A 38 9.61 -3.27 -1.95
CA GLY A 38 9.22 -2.39 -0.84
C GLY A 38 8.96 -0.93 -1.24
N SER A 39 9.12 -0.56 -2.52
CA SER A 39 8.77 0.78 -3.00
C SER A 39 7.26 0.96 -3.07
N ILE A 40 6.81 2.18 -2.75
CA ILE A 40 5.41 2.60 -2.86
C ILE A 40 5.31 3.62 -3.99
N GLU A 41 4.47 3.32 -4.97
CA GLU A 41 4.08 4.24 -6.04
C GLU A 41 2.66 4.75 -5.76
N TRP A 42 2.51 6.05 -5.57
CA TRP A 42 1.19 6.66 -5.35
C TRP A 42 0.52 6.91 -6.70
N THR A 43 -0.63 6.27 -6.93
CA THR A 43 -1.39 6.43 -8.18
C THR A 43 -2.37 7.62 -8.12
N THR A 44 -2.64 8.11 -6.92
CA THR A 44 -3.42 9.33 -6.65
C THR A 44 -2.53 10.38 -5.97
N SER A 45 -3.13 11.36 -5.28
CA SER A 45 -2.41 12.29 -4.43
C SER A 45 -1.63 11.56 -3.34
N ALA A 46 -0.34 11.86 -3.20
CA ALA A 46 0.44 11.38 -2.08
C ALA A 46 -0.06 11.99 -0.76
N PRO A 47 0.05 11.28 0.38
CA PRO A 47 -0.22 11.86 1.70
C PRO A 47 0.70 13.06 1.99
N PRO A 48 0.34 13.93 2.94
CA PRO A 48 1.19 15.02 3.39
C PRO A 48 2.56 14.51 3.86
N GLN A 49 3.63 15.28 3.60
CA GLN A 49 5.01 14.87 3.92
C GLN A 49 5.21 14.51 5.40
N ASP A 50 4.57 15.23 6.32
CA ASP A 50 4.55 14.90 7.77
C ASP A 50 3.96 13.51 8.10
N SER A 51 3.10 12.98 7.23
CA SER A 51 2.41 11.70 7.44
C SER A 51 2.89 10.61 6.48
N ILE A 52 3.63 10.95 5.42
CA ILE A 52 3.98 10.01 4.35
C ILE A 52 4.88 8.89 4.88
N GLU A 53 5.85 9.20 5.74
CA GLU A 53 6.74 8.21 6.34
C GLU A 53 5.97 7.27 7.27
N ALA A 54 5.13 7.82 8.16
CA ALA A 54 4.32 7.04 9.09
C ALA A 54 3.29 6.16 8.36
N ILE A 55 2.68 6.65 7.28
CA ILE A 55 1.74 5.89 6.45
C ILE A 55 2.49 4.80 5.68
N SER A 56 3.64 5.12 5.08
CA SER A 56 4.44 4.15 4.33
C SER A 56 4.92 3.01 5.22
N SER A 57 5.34 3.32 6.45
CA SER A 57 5.70 2.32 7.47
C SER A 57 4.51 1.43 7.83
N GLN A 58 3.32 1.99 8.09
CA GLN A 58 2.10 1.21 8.35
C GLN A 58 1.72 0.30 7.17
N ILE A 59 1.84 0.78 5.93
CA ILE A 59 1.58 -0.04 4.73
C ILE A 59 2.60 -1.17 4.65
N HIS A 60 3.88 -0.90 4.89
CA HIS A 60 4.94 -1.91 4.88
C HIS A 60 4.65 -3.03 5.88
N ASP A 61 4.27 -2.68 7.11
CA ASP A 61 3.93 -3.63 8.17
C ASP A 61 2.71 -4.49 7.80
N LEU A 62 1.63 -3.86 7.30
CA LEU A 62 0.43 -4.56 6.84
C LEU A 62 0.70 -5.48 5.65
N MET A 63 1.51 -5.03 4.70
CA MET A 63 1.91 -5.82 3.55
C MET A 63 2.80 -6.98 3.98
N LEU A 64 3.76 -6.77 4.89
CA LEU A 64 4.59 -7.84 5.45
C LEU A 64 3.73 -8.91 6.12
N TYR A 65 2.82 -8.49 7.01
CA TYR A 65 1.89 -9.38 7.68
C TYR A 65 1.00 -10.14 6.70
N HIS A 66 0.47 -9.50 5.66
CA HIS A 66 -0.41 -10.19 4.71
C HIS A 66 0.29 -11.02 3.64
N VAL A 67 1.53 -10.67 3.26
CA VAL A 67 2.27 -11.32 2.17
C VAL A 67 3.19 -12.41 2.69
N TYR A 68 3.82 -12.23 3.86
CA TYR A 68 4.87 -13.13 4.37
C TYR A 68 4.45 -14.00 5.56
N ASP A 69 3.33 -13.73 6.24
CA ASP A 69 2.85 -14.53 7.39
C ASP A 69 2.31 -15.93 6.99
N ARG A 70 2.40 -16.32 5.71
CA ARG A 70 2.11 -17.69 5.26
C ARG A 70 3.39 -18.52 5.08
N GLN A 71 4.24 -18.58 6.11
CA GLN A 71 5.28 -19.63 6.22
C GLN A 71 4.84 -20.74 7.16
#